data_AF-A0A7C9N755-F1
#
_entry.id   AF-A0A7C9N755-F1
#
_cell.length_a   1.000
_cell.length_b   1.000
_cell.length_c   1.000
_cell.angle_alpha   90.00
_cell.angle_beta   90.00
_cell.angle_gamma   90.00
#
_symmetry.space_group_name_H-M   'P 1'
#
loop_
_entity.id
_entity.type
_entity.pdbx_description
1 polymer ?
#
loop_
_entity_poly.entity_id
_entity_poly.type
_entity_poly.pdbx_seq_one_letter_code
_entity_poly.pdbx_strand_id
1 'polypeptide(L)'
;MHEHNLSLDQILSRIDYAYLKPYGNVKEFLEFLERARSFPFRAVCVPPCLIKKTIEERIDKRIVGVLDFPFAYSTTLTKIVALEEMLSLGVEEVDIPLNIIWLKSQEIKPLKRELSLFRRIAEECILKGIIESPVLTDEEIGLAVKLLAEAGFDYVKTSTGFSGKGTTLEEVKKIKEYARGRIKIKASGGIRTLDQVLDFISAGADLIGTSYGFEIALEALKRKDANSEGLDYAEAYIDGACLRNPGPGGYAAIIKEGDKETVLVGSEPETTNNRMELKALICALSYFKEPKRIKVYTDSEYLLKGAAEWLPKWKAQGFKTSEGNPVKNRDLWEEIDRLMSIHKVTFEKVKAHSGVLLNEKADSLAKEQAKKWQKKLF
;
A
#
# COMPACT_ATOMS: atom_id res chain seq x y z
N MET A 1 -21.27 -13.44 3.73
CA MET A 1 -20.64 -12.64 2.66
C MET A 1 -20.03 -11.41 3.30
N HIS A 2 -18.79 -11.51 3.78
CA HIS A 2 -18.00 -10.37 4.22
C HIS A 2 -16.64 -10.55 3.59
N GLU A 3 -16.53 -10.19 2.30
CA GLU A 3 -15.22 -10.16 1.65
C GLU A 3 -14.60 -8.78 1.87
N HIS A 4 -13.35 -8.84 2.30
CA HIS A 4 -12.56 -7.73 2.79
C HIS A 4 -12.33 -6.70 1.68
N ASN A 5 -12.88 -5.50 1.82
CA ASN A 5 -12.49 -4.33 1.04
C ASN A 5 -11.09 -3.86 1.49
N LEU A 6 -10.05 -4.66 1.20
CA LEU A 6 -8.68 -4.19 1.34
C LEU A 6 -8.44 -3.11 0.27
N SER A 7 -7.91 -1.96 0.68
CA SER A 7 -7.50 -0.94 -0.26
C SER A 7 -6.36 -1.45 -1.16
N LEU A 8 -6.18 -0.82 -2.32
CA LEU A 8 -5.05 -1.10 -3.22
C LEU A 8 -3.72 -1.12 -2.45
N ASP A 9 -3.50 -0.11 -1.62
CA ASP A 9 -2.27 0.01 -0.81
C ASP A 9 -2.13 -1.14 0.17
N GLN A 10 -3.22 -1.58 0.82
CA GLN A 10 -3.20 -2.72 1.75
C GLN A 10 -2.90 -4.05 1.07
N ILE A 11 -3.30 -4.22 -0.20
CA ILE A 11 -2.99 -5.42 -0.99
C ILE A 11 -1.52 -5.38 -1.42
N LEU A 12 -1.09 -4.28 -2.03
CA LEU A 12 0.25 -4.16 -2.59
C LEU A 12 1.33 -4.13 -1.50
N SER A 13 1.03 -3.60 -0.31
CA SER A 13 1.94 -3.62 0.85
C SER A 13 2.16 -5.02 1.45
N ARG A 14 1.52 -6.06 0.89
CA ARG A 14 1.75 -7.48 1.25
C ARG A 14 2.52 -8.24 0.18
N ILE A 15 2.95 -7.58 -0.89
CA ILE A 15 3.65 -8.20 -2.01
C ILE A 15 5.16 -7.97 -1.89
N ASP A 16 5.92 -9.08 -1.87
CA ASP A 16 7.34 -9.11 -2.17
C ASP A 16 7.51 -9.31 -3.69
N TYR A 17 7.84 -8.24 -4.42
CA TYR A 17 7.97 -8.26 -5.87
C TYR A 17 9.32 -8.84 -6.27
N ALA A 18 9.32 -9.94 -7.03
CA ALA A 18 10.51 -10.76 -7.22
C ALA A 18 11.12 -10.64 -8.64
N TYR A 19 12.44 -10.46 -8.69
CA TYR A 19 13.27 -10.65 -9.86
C TYR A 19 14.26 -11.79 -9.60
N LEU A 20 13.92 -13.00 -10.01
CA LEU A 20 14.75 -14.21 -9.81
C LEU A 20 14.93 -14.98 -11.13
N LYS A 21 14.97 -14.27 -12.27
CA LYS A 21 15.09 -14.89 -13.59
C LYS A 21 16.51 -15.43 -13.79
N PRO A 22 16.71 -16.73 -14.05
CA PRO A 22 18.04 -17.32 -14.23
C PRO A 22 18.77 -16.82 -15.49
N TYR A 23 18.00 -16.31 -16.47
CA TYR A 23 18.53 -15.79 -17.74
C TYR A 23 18.30 -14.28 -17.91
N GLY A 24 17.99 -13.58 -16.81
CA GLY A 24 17.79 -12.14 -16.82
C GLY A 24 19.10 -11.38 -17.02
N ASN A 25 19.01 -10.09 -17.31
CA ASN A 25 20.15 -9.20 -17.47
C ASN A 25 20.00 -7.92 -16.63
N VAL A 26 21.06 -7.10 -16.56
CA VAL A 26 21.08 -5.88 -15.75
C VAL A 26 20.07 -4.83 -16.22
N LYS A 27 19.79 -4.76 -17.53
CA LYS A 27 18.81 -3.82 -18.08
C LYS A 27 17.39 -4.19 -17.61
N GLU A 28 17.00 -5.45 -17.75
CA GLU A 28 15.72 -5.95 -17.24
C GLU A 28 15.59 -5.78 -15.73
N PHE A 29 16.69 -5.98 -15.00
CA PHE A 29 16.72 -5.76 -13.55
C PHE A 29 16.47 -4.29 -13.18
N LEU A 30 17.07 -3.35 -13.91
CA LEU A 30 16.80 -1.91 -13.73
C LEU A 30 15.35 -1.55 -14.02
N GLU A 31 14.78 -2.08 -15.11
CA GLU A 31 13.37 -1.90 -15.43
C GLU A 31 12.45 -2.47 -14.32
N PHE A 32 12.83 -3.59 -13.72
CA PHE A 32 12.15 -4.17 -12.56
C PHE A 32 12.17 -3.21 -11.35
N LEU A 33 13.29 -2.56 -11.05
CA LEU A 33 13.37 -1.60 -9.93
C LEU A 33 12.52 -0.35 -10.19
N GLU A 34 12.49 0.16 -11.43
CA GLU A 34 11.60 1.28 -11.79
C GLU A 34 10.11 0.91 -11.61
N ARG A 35 9.72 -0.28 -12.04
CA ARG A 35 8.37 -0.81 -11.79
C ARG A 35 8.09 -0.97 -10.31
N ALA A 36 9.07 -1.41 -9.52
CA ALA A 36 8.93 -1.56 -8.08
C ALA A 36 8.72 -0.22 -7.36
N ARG A 37 9.36 0.87 -7.83
CA ARG A 37 9.18 2.24 -7.30
C ARG A 37 7.78 2.81 -7.60
N SER A 38 7.16 2.36 -8.68
CA SER A 38 5.86 2.88 -9.13
C SER A 38 4.69 2.50 -8.22
N PHE A 39 4.88 1.53 -7.30
CA PHE A 39 3.82 0.99 -6.47
C PHE A 39 4.26 0.74 -5.02
N PRO A 40 3.32 0.73 -4.06
CA PRO A 40 3.62 0.51 -2.65
C PRO A 40 3.87 -0.98 -2.31
N PHE A 41 4.63 -1.70 -3.14
CA PHE A 41 5.10 -3.05 -2.79
C PHE A 41 5.86 -3.03 -1.46
N ARG A 42 5.82 -4.13 -0.73
CA ARG A 42 6.51 -4.26 0.56
C ARG A 42 8.03 -4.30 0.40
N ALA A 43 8.48 -5.11 -0.54
CA ALA A 43 9.88 -5.46 -0.71
C ALA A 43 10.20 -5.83 -2.16
N VAL A 44 11.48 -5.77 -2.50
CA VAL A 44 12.02 -6.39 -3.71
C VAL A 44 12.81 -7.65 -3.35
N CYS A 45 12.53 -8.76 -4.04
CA CYS A 45 13.24 -10.03 -3.85
C CYS A 45 14.19 -10.26 -5.02
N VAL A 46 15.49 -10.36 -4.74
CA VAL A 46 16.57 -10.31 -5.75
C VAL A 46 17.62 -11.40 -5.49
N PRO A 47 18.35 -11.87 -6.53
CA PRO A 47 19.43 -12.83 -6.33
C PRO A 47 20.62 -12.16 -5.63
N PRO A 48 21.45 -12.92 -4.89
CA PRO A 48 22.60 -12.37 -4.15
C PRO A 48 23.51 -11.48 -4.99
N CYS A 49 23.79 -11.86 -6.24
CA CYS A 49 24.66 -11.11 -7.14
C CYS A 49 24.14 -9.71 -7.53
N LEU A 50 22.85 -9.41 -7.28
CA LEU A 50 22.24 -8.10 -7.57
C LEU A 50 21.93 -7.28 -6.31
N ILE A 51 22.22 -7.79 -5.11
CA ILE A 51 21.95 -7.07 -3.85
C ILE A 51 22.70 -5.75 -3.79
N LYS A 52 24.02 -5.76 -4.03
CA LYS A 52 24.84 -4.54 -4.04
C LYS A 52 24.28 -3.50 -5.01
N LYS A 53 23.91 -3.95 -6.21
CA LYS A 53 23.29 -3.07 -7.22
C LYS A 53 21.95 -2.53 -6.75
N THR A 54 21.12 -3.34 -6.09
CA THR A 54 19.84 -2.89 -5.51
C THR A 54 20.04 -1.74 -4.51
N ILE A 55 21.08 -1.84 -3.68
CA ILE A 55 21.44 -0.81 -2.69
C ILE A 55 21.94 0.47 -3.37
N GLU A 56 22.79 0.35 -4.38
CA GLU A 56 23.31 1.48 -5.17
C GLU A 56 22.18 2.28 -5.86
N GLU A 57 21.11 1.59 -6.27
CA GLU A 57 19.91 2.19 -6.86
C GLU A 57 19.00 2.88 -5.83
N ARG A 58 19.33 2.82 -4.52
CA ARG A 58 18.64 3.51 -3.42
C ARG A 58 17.12 3.33 -3.45
N ILE A 59 16.67 2.10 -3.65
CA ILE A 59 15.24 1.79 -3.65
C ILE A 59 14.66 1.96 -2.24
N ASP A 60 13.54 2.70 -2.12
CA ASP A 60 12.80 2.85 -0.86
C ASP A 60 11.89 1.64 -0.62
N LYS A 61 12.50 0.46 -0.54
CA LYS A 61 11.85 -0.84 -0.34
C LYS A 61 12.79 -1.74 0.45
N ARG A 62 12.22 -2.65 1.23
CA ARG A 62 13.00 -3.72 1.86
C ARG A 62 13.65 -4.60 0.79
N ILE A 63 14.87 -5.05 1.06
CA ILE A 63 15.61 -5.96 0.18
C ILE A 63 15.50 -7.38 0.76
N VAL A 64 14.96 -8.29 -0.04
CA VAL A 64 14.89 -9.72 0.27
C VAL A 64 15.93 -10.46 -0.57
N GLY A 65 16.92 -11.07 0.07
CA GLY A 65 17.87 -11.98 -0.59
C GLY A 65 17.31 -13.40 -0.67
N VAL A 66 17.88 -14.22 -1.56
CA VAL A 66 17.62 -15.67 -1.60
C VAL A 66 18.92 -16.44 -1.32
N LEU A 67 18.88 -17.42 -0.42
CA LEU A 67 20.05 -18.24 -0.07
C LEU A 67 20.02 -19.57 -0.81
N ASP A 68 21.10 -19.91 -1.51
CA ASP A 68 21.29 -21.20 -2.20
C ASP A 68 20.05 -21.67 -3.00
N PHE A 69 19.51 -20.74 -3.77
CA PHE A 69 18.22 -20.85 -4.44
C PHE A 69 18.37 -21.35 -5.89
N PRO A 70 17.45 -22.17 -6.43
CA PRO A 70 16.21 -22.63 -5.79
C PRO A 70 16.33 -23.94 -5.01
N PHE A 71 17.42 -24.68 -5.13
CA PHE A 71 17.43 -26.10 -4.76
C PHE A 71 18.07 -26.45 -3.40
N ALA A 72 18.77 -25.52 -2.77
CA ALA A 72 19.46 -25.72 -1.49
C ALA A 72 20.50 -26.87 -1.46
N TYR A 73 21.20 -27.10 -2.57
CA TYR A 73 22.18 -28.20 -2.74
C TYR A 73 23.54 -27.94 -2.11
N SER A 74 23.91 -26.69 -1.88
CA SER A 74 25.22 -26.34 -1.36
C SER A 74 25.42 -26.88 0.06
N THR A 75 26.68 -27.07 0.44
CA THR A 75 27.00 -27.47 1.82
C THR A 75 26.57 -26.38 2.81
N THR A 76 26.27 -26.77 4.05
CA THR A 76 25.91 -25.82 5.11
C THR A 76 26.95 -24.72 5.30
N LEU A 77 28.26 -25.03 5.16
CA LEU A 77 29.32 -24.02 5.27
C LEU A 77 29.26 -22.98 4.14
N THR A 78 29.04 -23.42 2.90
CA THR A 78 28.86 -22.50 1.75
C THR A 78 27.66 -21.58 1.97
N LYS A 79 26.53 -22.13 2.46
CA LYS A 79 25.33 -21.36 2.78
C LYS A 79 25.58 -20.35 3.90
N ILE A 80 26.35 -20.71 4.92
CA ILE A 80 26.71 -19.81 6.03
C ILE A 80 27.49 -18.60 5.52
N VAL A 81 28.53 -18.82 4.71
CA VAL A 81 29.36 -17.72 4.19
C VAL A 81 28.51 -16.79 3.30
N ALA A 82 27.67 -17.34 2.43
CA ALA A 82 26.78 -16.54 1.59
C ALA A 82 25.73 -15.75 2.41
N LEU A 83 25.24 -16.33 3.51
CA LEU A 83 24.33 -15.65 4.44
C LEU A 83 25.05 -14.49 5.14
N GLU A 84 26.24 -14.71 5.68
CA GLU A 84 27.07 -13.66 6.31
C GLU A 84 27.38 -12.52 5.34
N GLU A 85 27.70 -12.84 4.08
CA GLU A 85 27.91 -11.83 3.04
C GLU A 85 26.65 -10.97 2.82
N MET A 86 25.48 -11.59 2.66
CA MET A 86 24.22 -10.86 2.50
C MET A 86 23.91 -9.96 3.72
N LEU A 87 24.12 -10.47 4.94
CA LEU A 87 23.93 -9.70 6.16
C LEU A 87 24.90 -8.52 6.24
N SER A 88 26.16 -8.69 5.83
CA SER A 88 27.16 -7.62 5.80
C SER A 88 26.80 -6.48 4.82
N LEU A 89 25.97 -6.78 3.81
CA LEU A 89 25.42 -5.79 2.87
C LEU A 89 24.15 -5.10 3.39
N GLY A 90 23.67 -5.44 4.59
CA GLY A 90 22.48 -4.85 5.21
C GLY A 90 21.15 -5.46 4.73
N VAL A 91 21.16 -6.71 4.25
CA VAL A 91 19.94 -7.41 3.86
C VAL A 91 19.07 -7.71 5.09
N GLU A 92 17.85 -7.17 5.09
CA GLU A 92 16.93 -7.28 6.23
C GLU A 92 16.18 -8.62 6.28
N GLU A 93 16.02 -9.28 5.12
CA GLU A 93 15.26 -10.53 5.03
C GLU A 93 15.85 -11.51 4.02
N VAL A 94 15.82 -12.80 4.36
CA VAL A 94 16.34 -13.86 3.49
C VAL A 94 15.33 -14.98 3.32
N ASP A 95 15.06 -15.34 2.07
CA ASP A 95 14.27 -16.50 1.69
C ASP A 95 15.21 -17.71 1.45
N ILE A 96 15.07 -18.77 2.25
CA ILE A 96 15.99 -19.91 2.31
C ILE A 96 15.22 -21.20 1.98
N PRO A 97 15.46 -21.87 0.83
CA PRO A 97 14.89 -23.18 0.60
C PRO A 97 15.45 -24.22 1.56
N LEU A 98 14.56 -25.10 2.04
CA LEU A 98 14.97 -26.28 2.80
C LEU A 98 15.72 -27.24 1.86
N ASN A 99 16.64 -28.01 2.44
CA ASN A 99 17.13 -29.20 1.76
C ASN A 99 16.00 -30.25 1.69
N ILE A 100 15.27 -30.25 0.58
CA ILE A 100 14.12 -31.14 0.38
C ILE A 100 14.55 -32.61 0.35
N ILE A 101 15.76 -32.91 -0.13
CA ILE A 101 16.30 -34.27 -0.11
C ILE A 101 16.40 -34.78 1.34
N TRP A 102 16.94 -33.97 2.26
CA TRP A 102 17.00 -34.34 3.68
C TRP A 102 15.62 -34.48 4.30
N LEU A 103 14.68 -33.58 3.99
CA LEU A 103 13.32 -33.65 4.51
C LEU A 103 12.63 -34.96 4.09
N LYS A 104 12.63 -35.27 2.79
CA LYS A 104 11.97 -36.47 2.24
C LYS A 104 12.64 -37.77 2.67
N SER A 105 13.97 -37.75 2.87
CA SER A 105 14.74 -38.88 3.39
C SER A 105 14.70 -39.01 4.93
N GLN A 106 13.96 -38.14 5.63
CA GLN A 106 13.91 -38.08 7.10
C GLN A 106 15.27 -37.88 7.77
N GLU A 107 16.20 -37.21 7.10
CA GLU A 107 17.49 -36.78 7.65
C GLU A 107 17.31 -35.54 8.55
N ILE A 108 16.59 -35.73 9.66
CA ILE A 108 16.12 -34.61 10.52
C ILE A 108 17.25 -33.96 11.30
N LYS A 109 18.25 -34.75 11.74
CA LYS A 109 19.40 -34.22 12.50
C LYS A 109 20.18 -33.16 11.72
N PRO A 110 20.67 -33.44 10.49
CA PRO A 110 21.41 -32.43 9.73
C PRO A 110 20.53 -31.24 9.35
N LEU A 111 19.27 -31.46 8.97
CA LEU A 111 18.33 -30.38 8.65
C LEU A 111 18.09 -29.45 9.86
N LYS A 112 17.81 -30.00 11.05
CA LYS A 112 17.66 -29.20 12.29
C LYS A 112 18.92 -28.40 12.59
N ARG A 113 20.09 -29.02 12.48
CA ARG A 113 21.37 -28.35 12.71
C ARG A 113 21.57 -27.17 11.76
N GLU A 114 21.28 -27.35 10.47
CA GLU A 114 21.39 -26.28 9.46
C GLU A 114 20.46 -25.11 9.78
N LEU A 115 19.18 -25.37 10.06
CA LEU A 115 18.21 -24.32 10.40
C LEU A 115 18.60 -23.55 11.68
N SER A 116 19.05 -24.25 12.73
CA SER A 116 19.51 -23.60 13.98
C SER A 116 20.76 -22.74 13.77
N LEU A 117 21.66 -23.12 12.86
CA LEU A 117 22.83 -22.31 12.52
C LEU A 117 22.42 -21.03 11.80
N PHE A 118 21.51 -21.10 10.82
CA PHE A 118 21.01 -19.91 10.14
C PHE A 118 20.37 -18.92 11.09
N ARG A 119 19.51 -19.39 12.00
CA ARG A 119 18.89 -18.52 13.01
C ARG A 119 19.93 -17.83 13.89
N ARG A 120 20.95 -18.56 14.35
CA ARG A 120 22.01 -18.05 15.21
C ARG A 120 22.86 -16.98 14.52
N ILE A 121 23.17 -17.16 13.25
CA ILE A 121 23.98 -16.21 12.48
C ILE A 121 23.18 -14.95 12.15
N ALA A 122 21.91 -15.12 11.80
CA ALA A 122 21.08 -14.05 11.28
C ALA A 122 20.09 -13.53 12.35
N GLU A 123 20.49 -13.34 13.61
CA GLU A 123 19.60 -13.12 14.77
C GLU A 123 18.49 -12.08 14.53
N GLU A 124 18.81 -10.92 13.93
CA GLU A 124 17.86 -9.83 13.68
C GLU A 124 17.21 -9.87 12.28
N CYS A 125 17.67 -10.75 11.40
CA CYS A 125 17.19 -10.86 10.03
C CYS A 125 15.87 -11.64 9.97
N ILE A 126 14.94 -11.23 9.12
CA ILE A 126 13.70 -12.00 8.90
C ILE A 126 14.01 -13.21 8.03
N LEU A 127 13.88 -14.42 8.58
CA LEU A 127 14.14 -15.67 7.89
C LEU A 127 12.85 -16.32 7.39
N LYS A 128 12.81 -16.64 6.09
CA LYS A 128 11.66 -17.29 5.44
C LYS A 128 12.06 -18.64 4.86
N GLY A 129 11.58 -19.74 5.44
CA GLY A 129 11.94 -21.09 5.01
C GLY A 129 11.05 -21.58 3.86
N ILE A 130 11.62 -21.85 2.68
CA ILE A 130 10.88 -22.36 1.51
C ILE A 130 10.79 -23.88 1.59
N ILE A 131 9.58 -24.40 1.75
CA ILE A 131 9.37 -25.85 1.95
C ILE A 131 9.10 -26.60 0.64
N GLU A 132 8.86 -25.88 -0.46
CA GLU A 132 8.46 -26.44 -1.75
C GLU A 132 7.22 -27.35 -1.62
N SER A 133 6.14 -26.80 -1.05
CA SER A 133 4.90 -27.53 -0.75
C SER A 133 4.33 -28.37 -1.89
N PRO A 134 4.39 -27.98 -3.19
CA PRO A 134 3.79 -28.77 -4.26
C PRO A 134 4.43 -30.14 -4.51
N VAL A 135 5.58 -30.43 -3.88
CA VAL A 135 6.29 -31.73 -3.97
C VAL A 135 6.31 -32.50 -2.65
N LEU A 136 5.61 -31.99 -1.63
CA LEU A 136 5.53 -32.59 -0.31
C LEU A 136 4.16 -33.23 -0.06
N THR A 137 4.17 -34.30 0.71
CA THR A 137 2.98 -34.90 1.35
C THR A 137 2.50 -34.03 2.52
N ASP A 138 1.31 -34.32 3.03
CA ASP A 138 0.75 -33.57 4.16
C ASP A 138 1.61 -33.70 5.43
N GLU A 139 2.10 -34.91 5.70
CA GLU A 139 2.98 -35.20 6.82
C GLU A 139 4.33 -34.48 6.69
N GLU A 140 4.89 -34.42 5.48
CA GLU A 140 6.13 -33.69 5.20
C GLU A 140 5.95 -32.17 5.35
N ILE A 141 4.80 -31.61 4.93
CA ILE A 141 4.46 -30.20 5.16
C ILE A 141 4.40 -29.92 6.67
N GLY A 142 3.69 -30.76 7.43
CA GLY A 142 3.57 -30.61 8.88
C GLY A 142 4.93 -30.68 9.58
N LEU A 143 5.79 -31.59 9.15
CA LEU A 143 7.17 -31.69 9.65
C LEU A 143 7.98 -30.44 9.32
N ALA A 144 7.98 -29.97 8.07
CA ALA A 144 8.73 -28.79 7.66
C ALA A 144 8.32 -27.53 8.44
N VAL A 145 7.01 -27.29 8.58
CA VAL A 145 6.47 -26.17 9.37
C VAL A 145 6.90 -26.26 10.83
N LYS A 146 6.85 -27.45 11.42
CA LYS A 146 7.31 -27.68 12.80
C LYS A 146 8.80 -27.36 12.96
N LEU A 147 9.65 -27.87 12.05
CA LEU A 147 11.10 -27.66 12.11
C LEU A 147 11.47 -26.18 11.98
N LEU A 148 10.81 -25.45 11.08
CA LEU A 148 11.02 -24.01 10.90
C LEU A 148 10.60 -23.22 12.14
N ALA A 149 9.42 -23.50 12.70
CA ALA A 149 8.94 -22.85 13.90
C ALA A 149 9.85 -23.14 15.12
N GLU A 150 10.31 -24.39 15.30
CA GLU A 150 11.26 -24.76 16.36
C GLU A 150 12.63 -24.07 16.20
N ALA A 151 13.06 -23.83 14.96
CA ALA A 151 14.32 -23.14 14.66
C ALA A 151 14.21 -21.60 14.75
N GLY A 152 13.02 -21.04 15.00
CA GLY A 152 12.81 -19.61 15.12
C GLY A 152 12.76 -18.85 13.78
N PHE A 153 12.34 -19.51 12.70
CA PHE A 153 12.05 -18.84 11.43
C PHE A 153 10.76 -18.01 11.53
N ASP A 154 10.74 -16.87 10.86
CA ASP A 154 9.64 -15.91 10.91
C ASP A 154 8.49 -16.29 9.98
N TYR A 155 8.84 -16.84 8.81
CA TYR A 155 7.88 -17.29 7.81
C TYR A 155 8.18 -18.70 7.30
N VAL A 156 7.11 -19.45 7.05
CA VAL A 156 7.12 -20.56 6.09
C VAL A 156 6.69 -20.02 4.73
N LYS A 157 7.51 -20.28 3.72
CA LYS A 157 7.26 -19.92 2.33
C LYS A 157 6.90 -21.17 1.52
N THR A 158 5.87 -21.10 0.70
CA THR A 158 5.33 -22.29 0.02
C THR A 158 6.27 -22.84 -1.04
N SER A 159 6.66 -22.04 -2.05
CA SER A 159 7.40 -22.53 -3.21
C SER A 159 8.46 -21.56 -3.71
N THR A 160 9.51 -22.10 -4.34
CA THR A 160 10.50 -21.32 -5.09
C THR A 160 9.94 -20.80 -6.42
N GLY A 161 8.91 -21.45 -6.98
CA GLY A 161 8.41 -21.22 -8.34
C GLY A 161 9.16 -21.99 -9.43
N PHE A 162 10.14 -22.83 -9.07
CA PHE A 162 10.97 -23.60 -10.01
C PHE A 162 10.63 -25.10 -10.06
N SER A 163 9.71 -25.58 -9.21
CA SER A 163 9.28 -26.98 -9.20
C SER A 163 8.34 -27.38 -10.35
N GLY A 164 7.95 -26.43 -11.21
CA GLY A 164 7.01 -26.64 -12.31
C GLY A 164 5.54 -26.74 -11.89
N LYS A 165 5.26 -26.82 -10.58
CA LYS A 165 3.91 -26.79 -10.00
C LYS A 165 3.70 -25.48 -9.23
N GLY A 166 2.52 -24.88 -9.39
CA GLY A 166 2.12 -23.72 -8.60
C GLY A 166 1.68 -24.12 -7.19
N THR A 167 1.79 -23.20 -6.25
CA THR A 167 1.21 -23.37 -4.90
C THR A 167 -0.32 -23.41 -5.02
N THR A 168 -0.97 -24.23 -4.19
CA THR A 168 -2.43 -24.35 -4.13
C THR A 168 -3.02 -23.71 -2.87
N LEU A 169 -4.29 -23.31 -2.91
CA LEU A 169 -4.99 -22.77 -1.72
C LEU A 169 -5.09 -23.82 -0.59
N GLU A 170 -5.23 -25.08 -0.96
CA GLU A 170 -5.29 -26.20 -0.02
C GLU A 170 -3.99 -26.34 0.77
N GLU A 171 -2.83 -26.23 0.11
CA GLU A 171 -1.52 -26.22 0.76
C GLU A 171 -1.40 -25.08 1.78
N VAL A 172 -1.86 -23.87 1.44
CA VAL A 172 -1.81 -22.72 2.35
C VAL A 172 -2.70 -22.93 3.58
N LYS A 173 -3.90 -23.51 3.41
CA LYS A 173 -4.77 -23.87 4.54
C LYS A 173 -4.12 -24.90 5.45
N LYS A 174 -3.53 -25.95 4.89
CA LYS A 174 -2.79 -26.97 5.64
C LYS A 174 -1.61 -26.37 6.42
N ILE A 175 -0.81 -25.52 5.76
CA ILE A 175 0.29 -24.82 6.42
C ILE A 175 -0.22 -23.98 7.60
N LYS A 176 -1.36 -23.30 7.44
CA LYS A 176 -2.01 -22.53 8.53
C LYS A 176 -2.41 -23.42 9.71
N GLU A 177 -2.96 -24.59 9.45
CA GLU A 177 -3.31 -25.58 10.48
C GLU A 177 -2.08 -26.07 11.25
N TYR A 178 -0.96 -26.33 10.57
CA TYR A 178 0.29 -26.75 11.20
C TYR A 178 1.01 -25.60 11.92
N ALA A 179 0.96 -24.39 11.36
CA ALA A 179 1.60 -23.21 11.91
C ALA A 179 0.99 -22.84 13.28
N ARG A 180 -0.34 -22.91 13.40
CA ARG A 180 -1.08 -22.55 14.64
C ARG A 180 -0.68 -21.18 15.20
N GLY A 181 -0.42 -20.21 14.30
CA GLY A 181 0.03 -18.86 14.65
C GLY A 181 1.48 -18.75 15.15
N ARG A 182 2.24 -19.86 15.21
CA ARG A 182 3.66 -19.85 15.66
C ARG A 182 4.63 -19.32 14.61
N ILE A 183 4.24 -19.37 13.34
CA ILE A 183 5.04 -18.92 12.20
C ILE A 183 4.10 -18.33 11.14
N LYS A 184 4.52 -17.25 10.48
CA LYS A 184 3.73 -16.57 9.44
C LYS A 184 3.85 -17.30 8.09
N ILE A 185 2.97 -16.99 7.15
CA ILE A 185 2.89 -17.68 5.86
C ILE A 185 3.17 -16.72 4.72
N LYS A 186 4.12 -17.08 3.85
CA LYS A 186 4.37 -16.41 2.57
C LYS A 186 3.98 -17.35 1.42
N ALA A 187 2.89 -17.05 0.72
CA ALA A 187 2.50 -17.82 -0.46
C ALA A 187 3.27 -17.32 -1.70
N SER A 188 3.86 -18.23 -2.46
CA SER A 188 4.57 -17.91 -3.70
C SER A 188 4.52 -19.06 -4.71
N GLY A 189 4.77 -18.77 -5.98
CA GLY A 189 4.76 -19.78 -7.05
C GLY A 189 3.41 -19.88 -7.75
N GLY A 190 3.32 -19.37 -8.98
CA GLY A 190 2.12 -19.42 -9.82
C GLY A 190 1.07 -18.33 -9.56
N ILE A 191 1.33 -17.37 -8.67
CA ILE A 191 0.42 -16.27 -8.34
C ILE A 191 0.65 -15.12 -9.33
N ARG A 192 -0.29 -14.92 -10.27
CA ARG A 192 -0.16 -14.01 -11.41
C ARG A 192 -1.27 -12.96 -11.53
N THR A 193 -2.40 -13.15 -10.85
CA THR A 193 -3.56 -12.25 -10.92
C THR A 193 -3.93 -11.70 -9.55
N LEU A 194 -4.69 -10.59 -9.54
CA LEU A 194 -5.20 -10.00 -8.31
C LEU A 194 -6.14 -10.94 -7.55
N ASP A 195 -7.00 -11.69 -8.24
CA ASP A 195 -7.91 -12.65 -7.59
C ASP A 195 -7.13 -13.71 -6.82
N GLN A 196 -6.07 -14.25 -7.42
CA GLN A 196 -5.22 -15.21 -6.73
C GLN A 196 -4.59 -14.59 -5.47
N VAL A 197 -4.13 -13.34 -5.52
CA VAL A 197 -3.61 -12.64 -4.34
C VAL A 197 -4.65 -12.58 -3.22
N LEU A 198 -5.88 -12.18 -3.55
CA LEU A 198 -6.99 -12.09 -2.59
C LEU A 198 -7.36 -13.46 -2.02
N ASP A 199 -7.41 -14.49 -2.86
CA ASP A 199 -7.70 -15.86 -2.46
C ASP A 199 -6.65 -16.41 -1.49
N PHE A 200 -5.36 -16.19 -1.79
CA PHE A 200 -4.27 -16.65 -0.94
C PHE A 200 -4.22 -15.92 0.40
N ILE A 201 -4.47 -14.60 0.41
CA ILE A 201 -4.59 -13.84 1.66
C ILE A 201 -5.76 -14.37 2.49
N SER A 202 -6.91 -14.62 1.86
CA SER A 202 -8.11 -15.17 2.51
C SER A 202 -7.89 -16.58 3.06
N ALA A 203 -7.12 -17.41 2.34
CA ALA A 203 -6.70 -18.73 2.81
C ALA A 203 -5.76 -18.66 4.03
N GLY A 204 -5.09 -17.53 4.25
CA GLY A 204 -4.28 -17.24 5.43
C GLY A 204 -2.82 -16.89 5.15
N ALA A 205 -2.46 -16.56 3.91
CA ALA A 205 -1.15 -16.01 3.62
C ALA A 205 -1.02 -14.59 4.22
N ASP A 206 0.06 -14.36 4.97
CA ASP A 206 0.44 -13.04 5.47
C ASP A 206 1.10 -12.21 4.37
N LEU A 207 1.91 -12.87 3.52
CA LEU A 207 2.65 -12.25 2.42
C LEU A 207 2.48 -13.03 1.11
N ILE A 208 2.62 -12.32 -0.01
CA ILE A 208 2.66 -12.89 -1.34
C ILE A 208 4.04 -12.65 -1.97
N GLY A 209 4.68 -13.70 -2.46
CA GLY A 209 5.86 -13.60 -3.33
C GLY A 209 5.49 -13.83 -4.79
N THR A 210 5.71 -12.85 -5.67
CA THR A 210 5.39 -12.97 -7.09
C THR A 210 6.32 -12.13 -7.99
N SER A 211 6.60 -12.63 -9.18
CA SER A 211 7.26 -11.88 -10.26
C SER A 211 6.28 -11.09 -11.14
N TYR A 212 4.98 -11.18 -10.87
CA TYR A 212 3.89 -10.50 -11.59
C TYR A 212 3.32 -9.30 -10.81
N GLY A 213 4.07 -8.80 -9.81
CA GLY A 213 3.61 -7.73 -8.94
C GLY A 213 3.14 -6.49 -9.69
N PHE A 214 3.88 -6.09 -10.75
CA PHE A 214 3.53 -4.92 -11.57
C PHE A 214 2.20 -5.12 -12.32
N GLU A 215 2.00 -6.29 -12.94
CA GLU A 215 0.79 -6.63 -13.66
C GLU A 215 -0.43 -6.69 -12.71
N ILE A 216 -0.25 -7.28 -11.52
CA ILE A 216 -1.26 -7.32 -10.46
C ILE A 216 -1.62 -5.90 -9.99
N ALA A 217 -0.64 -5.02 -9.84
CA ALA A 217 -0.88 -3.63 -9.45
C ALA A 217 -1.66 -2.86 -10.51
N LEU A 218 -1.36 -3.07 -11.79
CA LEU A 218 -2.13 -2.49 -12.90
C LEU A 218 -3.57 -3.02 -12.95
N GLU A 219 -3.76 -4.32 -12.72
CA GLU A 219 -5.10 -4.92 -12.62
C GLU A 219 -5.90 -4.29 -11.49
N ALA A 220 -5.30 -4.15 -10.31
CA ALA A 220 -5.94 -3.57 -9.14
C ALA A 220 -6.28 -2.09 -9.32
N LEU A 221 -5.42 -1.31 -9.99
CA LEU A 221 -5.70 0.07 -10.37
C LEU A 221 -6.89 0.15 -11.33
N LYS A 222 -6.92 -0.69 -12.38
CA LYS A 222 -8.03 -0.75 -13.33
C LYS A 222 -9.35 -1.10 -12.66
N ARG A 223 -9.37 -2.05 -11.71
CA ARG A 223 -10.60 -2.40 -10.97
C ARG A 223 -11.07 -1.24 -10.08
N LYS A 224 -10.15 -0.50 -9.46
CA LYS A 224 -10.47 0.71 -8.71
C LYS A 224 -11.13 1.75 -9.61
N ASP A 225 -10.60 1.94 -10.81
CA ASP A 225 -11.15 2.88 -11.79
C ASP A 225 -12.51 2.41 -12.33
N ALA A 226 -12.67 1.13 -12.69
CA ALA A 226 -13.93 0.58 -13.18
C ALA A 226 -15.04 0.64 -12.12
N ASN A 227 -14.73 0.29 -10.86
CA ASN A 227 -15.68 0.44 -9.75
C ASN A 227 -16.09 1.91 -9.53
N SER A 228 -15.23 2.86 -9.92
CA SER A 228 -15.53 4.29 -9.81
C SER A 228 -16.40 4.85 -10.94
N GLU A 229 -16.55 4.13 -12.07
CA GLU A 229 -17.43 4.53 -13.19
C GLU A 229 -18.91 4.19 -12.93
N GLY A 230 -19.20 3.23 -12.05
CA GLY A 230 -20.56 2.90 -11.60
C GLY A 230 -21.07 3.73 -10.43
N LEU A 231 -20.29 4.70 -9.93
CA LEU A 231 -20.70 5.56 -8.82
C LEU A 231 -21.67 6.65 -9.29
N ASP A 232 -22.69 6.91 -8.48
CA ASP A 232 -23.58 8.05 -8.69
C ASP A 232 -22.80 9.36 -8.80
N TYR A 233 -23.24 10.23 -9.71
CA TYR A 233 -22.61 11.51 -10.00
C TYR A 233 -23.24 12.65 -9.21
N ALA A 234 -22.39 13.54 -8.68
CA ALA A 234 -22.80 14.80 -8.08
C ALA A 234 -21.86 15.94 -8.48
N GLU A 235 -22.39 17.16 -8.48
CA GLU A 235 -21.60 18.39 -8.61
C GLU A 235 -21.60 19.12 -7.26
N ALA A 236 -20.50 19.76 -6.92
CA ALA A 236 -20.38 20.54 -5.70
C ALA A 236 -19.78 21.92 -6.03
N TYR A 237 -20.54 22.98 -5.79
CA TYR A 237 -20.06 24.35 -5.91
C TYR A 237 -19.71 24.86 -4.53
N ILE A 238 -18.44 25.20 -4.31
CA ILE A 238 -17.93 25.50 -2.96
C ILE A 238 -17.25 26.85 -2.91
N ASP A 239 -17.42 27.54 -1.78
CA ASP A 239 -16.77 28.83 -1.53
C ASP A 239 -16.52 29.04 -0.03
N GLY A 240 -15.50 29.84 0.29
CA GLY A 240 -15.13 30.25 1.63
C GLY A 240 -14.80 31.74 1.69
N ALA A 241 -15.34 32.42 2.68
CA ALA A 241 -15.15 33.85 2.89
C ALA A 241 -14.69 34.14 4.33
N CYS A 242 -13.72 35.04 4.49
CA CYS A 242 -13.28 35.53 5.79
C CYS A 242 -13.26 37.06 5.82
N LEU A 243 -13.98 37.65 6.78
CA LEU A 243 -13.92 39.09 7.04
C LEU A 243 -12.63 39.41 7.80
N ARG A 244 -11.90 40.44 7.37
CA ARG A 244 -10.67 40.95 8.00
C ARG A 244 -9.47 39.98 8.10
N ASN A 245 -9.62 38.74 7.64
CA ASN A 245 -8.62 37.68 7.41
C ASN A 245 -7.24 37.88 8.09
N PRO A 246 -7.04 37.42 9.34
CA PRO A 246 -7.96 36.59 10.13
C PRO A 246 -9.19 37.33 10.68
N GLY A 247 -10.28 36.59 10.88
CA GLY A 247 -11.48 37.10 11.54
C GLY A 247 -12.70 36.20 11.34
N PRO A 248 -13.92 36.74 11.52
CA PRO A 248 -15.17 36.01 11.27
C PRO A 248 -15.24 35.43 9.86
N GLY A 249 -15.43 34.11 9.75
CA GLY A 249 -15.48 33.40 8.48
C GLY A 249 -16.74 32.58 8.29
N GLY A 250 -17.02 32.28 7.03
CA GLY A 250 -18.14 31.46 6.59
C GLY A 250 -17.74 30.62 5.38
N TYR A 251 -18.36 29.46 5.24
CA TYR A 251 -18.19 28.57 4.10
C TYR A 251 -19.55 28.09 3.61
N ALA A 252 -19.62 27.77 2.32
CA ALA A 252 -20.81 27.22 1.70
C ALA A 252 -20.46 26.15 0.67
N ALA A 253 -21.31 25.13 0.58
CA ALA A 253 -21.29 24.13 -0.46
C ALA A 253 -22.71 23.92 -0.99
N ILE A 254 -22.87 23.94 -2.32
CA ILE A 254 -24.11 23.60 -3.00
C ILE A 254 -23.90 22.30 -3.75
N ILE A 255 -24.56 21.24 -3.29
CA ILE A 255 -24.52 19.91 -3.89
C ILE A 255 -25.67 19.78 -4.88
N LYS A 256 -25.36 19.35 -6.11
CA LYS A 256 -26.33 19.08 -7.16
C LYS A 256 -26.29 17.61 -7.56
N GLU A 257 -27.41 16.91 -7.37
CA GLU A 257 -27.64 15.52 -7.76
C GLU A 257 -28.84 15.48 -8.72
N GLY A 258 -28.58 15.49 -10.03
CA GLY A 258 -29.63 15.69 -11.04
C GLY A 258 -30.31 17.05 -10.88
N ASP A 259 -31.62 17.03 -10.63
CA ASP A 259 -32.43 18.25 -10.39
C ASP A 259 -32.46 18.69 -8.92
N LYS A 260 -31.92 17.88 -8.00
CA LYS A 260 -31.94 18.20 -6.57
C LYS A 260 -30.73 19.04 -6.19
N GLU A 261 -30.99 20.21 -5.62
CA GLU A 261 -29.99 21.07 -4.99
C GLU A 261 -30.06 20.98 -3.46
N THR A 262 -28.91 20.79 -2.81
CA THR A 262 -28.78 20.82 -1.35
C THR A 262 -27.75 21.87 -0.95
N VAL A 263 -28.13 22.78 -0.07
CA VAL A 263 -27.26 23.87 0.41
C VAL A 263 -26.74 23.52 1.80
N LEU A 264 -25.41 23.57 1.95
CA LEU A 264 -24.69 23.34 3.20
C LEU A 264 -23.89 24.60 3.52
N VAL A 265 -24.01 25.09 4.76
CA VAL A 265 -23.34 26.33 5.20
C VAL A 265 -22.81 26.17 6.61
N GLY A 266 -21.74 26.90 6.92
CA GLY A 266 -21.21 26.99 8.28
C GLY A 266 -20.39 28.26 8.48
N SER A 267 -19.99 28.51 9.73
CA SER A 267 -19.31 29.74 10.12
C SER A 267 -18.39 29.52 11.30
N GLU A 268 -17.32 30.32 11.38
CA GLU A 268 -16.38 30.35 12.50
C GLU A 268 -16.12 31.78 12.97
N PRO A 269 -15.98 32.02 14.28
CA PRO A 269 -15.76 33.37 14.80
C PRO A 269 -14.39 33.94 14.47
N GLU A 270 -13.35 33.09 14.38
CA GLU A 270 -11.97 33.50 14.14
C GLU A 270 -11.27 32.45 13.27
N THR A 271 -11.00 32.80 12.01
CA THR A 271 -10.45 31.87 11.01
C THR A 271 -9.76 32.63 9.87
N THR A 272 -9.41 31.94 8.78
CA THR A 272 -8.85 32.56 7.57
C THR A 272 -9.61 32.15 6.31
N ASN A 273 -9.43 32.88 5.21
CA ASN A 273 -10.09 32.58 3.94
C ASN A 273 -9.79 31.15 3.47
N ASN A 274 -8.50 30.78 3.46
CA ASN A 274 -8.05 29.46 3.04
C ASN A 274 -8.67 28.34 3.90
N ARG A 275 -8.83 28.55 5.21
CA ARG A 275 -9.50 27.56 6.08
C ARG A 275 -10.97 27.42 5.70
N MET A 276 -11.67 28.50 5.38
CA MET A 276 -13.07 28.45 4.94
C MET A 276 -13.24 27.73 3.61
N GLU A 277 -12.36 27.97 2.64
CA GLU A 277 -12.37 27.25 1.36
C GLU A 277 -12.17 25.73 1.57
N LEU A 278 -11.21 25.33 2.41
CA LEU A 278 -10.99 23.92 2.73
C LEU A 278 -12.18 23.30 3.50
N LYS A 279 -12.79 24.04 4.44
CA LYS A 279 -13.99 23.57 5.15
C LYS A 279 -15.20 23.43 4.23
N ALA A 280 -15.33 24.28 3.21
CA ALA A 280 -16.36 24.15 2.19
C ALA A 280 -16.24 22.81 1.47
N LEU A 281 -15.02 22.42 1.05
CA LEU A 281 -14.75 21.12 0.44
C LEU A 281 -15.06 19.96 1.39
N ILE A 282 -14.56 20.02 2.64
CA ILE A 282 -14.82 18.97 3.65
C ILE A 282 -16.32 18.80 3.86
N CYS A 283 -17.07 19.90 3.97
CA CYS A 283 -18.51 19.87 4.16
C CYS A 283 -19.21 19.24 2.95
N ALA A 284 -18.80 19.59 1.74
CA ALA A 284 -19.33 19.02 0.51
C ALA A 284 -19.10 17.50 0.41
N LEU A 285 -17.88 17.04 0.69
CA LEU A 285 -17.53 15.63 0.62
C LEU A 285 -18.18 14.82 1.75
N SER A 286 -18.22 15.36 2.97
CA SER A 286 -18.80 14.67 4.14
C SER A 286 -20.32 14.52 4.10
N TYR A 287 -21.01 15.21 3.18
CA TYR A 287 -22.45 15.09 3.00
C TYR A 287 -22.86 13.69 2.51
N PHE A 288 -22.01 13.05 1.70
CA PHE A 288 -22.33 11.78 1.09
C PHE A 288 -22.05 10.62 2.06
N LYS A 289 -23.04 9.76 2.25
CA LYS A 289 -22.93 8.56 3.09
C LYS A 289 -22.26 7.39 2.38
N GLU A 290 -22.29 7.40 1.05
CA GLU A 290 -21.74 6.37 0.17
C GLU A 290 -20.70 7.00 -0.78
N PRO A 291 -19.74 6.22 -1.32
CA PRO A 291 -18.81 6.69 -2.33
C PRO A 291 -19.53 7.30 -3.54
N LYS A 292 -19.01 8.42 -4.05
CA LYS A 292 -19.62 9.20 -5.15
C LYS A 292 -18.55 9.67 -6.11
N ARG A 293 -18.93 9.91 -7.37
CA ARG A 293 -18.13 10.68 -8.32
C ARG A 293 -18.54 12.15 -8.21
N ILE A 294 -17.65 13.00 -7.70
CA ILE A 294 -17.97 14.38 -7.36
C ILE A 294 -17.11 15.31 -8.20
N LYS A 295 -17.75 16.18 -8.97
CA LYS A 295 -17.07 17.28 -9.65
C LYS A 295 -17.21 18.55 -8.84
N VAL A 296 -16.09 19.05 -8.33
CA VAL A 296 -16.03 20.23 -7.46
C VAL A 296 -15.69 21.46 -8.28
N TYR A 297 -16.49 22.50 -8.15
CA TYR A 297 -16.31 23.81 -8.76
C TYR A 297 -15.86 24.80 -7.68
N THR A 298 -14.73 25.45 -7.91
CA THR A 298 -14.17 26.47 -7.00
C THR A 298 -13.24 27.42 -7.77
N ASP A 299 -13.11 28.66 -7.30
CA ASP A 299 -12.13 29.64 -7.80
C ASP A 299 -10.88 29.74 -6.91
N SER A 300 -10.83 29.01 -5.79
CA SER A 300 -9.69 28.99 -4.88
C SER A 300 -8.45 28.38 -5.53
N GLU A 301 -7.47 29.23 -5.86
CA GLU A 301 -6.17 28.74 -6.33
C GLU A 301 -5.42 27.95 -5.26
N TYR A 302 -5.59 28.31 -3.99
CA TYR A 302 -4.95 27.61 -2.87
C TYR A 302 -5.45 26.17 -2.77
N LEU A 303 -6.76 25.96 -2.88
CA LEU A 303 -7.36 24.63 -2.86
C LEU A 303 -6.96 23.83 -4.11
N LEU A 304 -7.08 24.43 -5.30
CA LEU A 304 -6.77 23.76 -6.57
C LEU A 304 -5.30 23.30 -6.63
N LYS A 305 -4.35 24.17 -6.32
CA LYS A 305 -2.93 23.81 -6.27
C LYS A 305 -2.63 22.87 -5.11
N GLY A 306 -3.29 23.07 -3.97
CA GLY A 306 -3.17 22.21 -2.80
C GLY A 306 -3.55 20.77 -3.11
N ALA A 307 -4.72 20.54 -3.68
CA ALA A 307 -5.22 19.21 -3.99
C ALA A 307 -4.43 18.53 -5.13
N ALA A 308 -4.07 19.27 -6.19
CA ALA A 308 -3.44 18.69 -7.38
C ALA A 308 -1.92 18.52 -7.25
N GLU A 309 -1.21 19.49 -6.66
CA GLU A 309 0.25 19.56 -6.73
C GLU A 309 0.93 19.32 -5.37
N TRP A 310 0.34 19.81 -4.28
CA TRP A 310 1.02 19.87 -2.98
C TRP A 310 0.68 18.70 -2.08
N LEU A 311 -0.59 18.31 -1.99
CA LEU A 311 -1.07 17.24 -1.11
C LEU A 311 -0.35 15.90 -1.36
N PRO A 312 -0.13 15.43 -2.61
CA PRO A 312 0.63 14.21 -2.86
C PRO A 312 2.07 14.28 -2.31
N LYS A 313 2.73 15.44 -2.45
CA LYS A 313 4.11 15.66 -1.97
C LYS A 313 4.16 15.73 -0.44
N TRP A 314 3.22 16.46 0.16
CA TRP A 314 3.12 16.57 1.62
C TRP A 314 2.86 15.21 2.27
N LYS A 315 2.01 14.37 1.67
CA LYS A 315 1.75 13.01 2.15
C LYS A 315 3.01 12.16 2.15
N ALA A 316 3.79 12.20 1.07
CA ALA A 316 5.07 11.50 0.99
C ALA A 316 6.09 11.99 2.04
N GLN A 317 5.97 13.25 2.50
CA GLN A 317 6.86 13.87 3.48
C GLN A 317 6.27 13.91 4.91
N GLY A 318 5.20 13.18 5.18
CA GLY A 318 4.56 13.13 6.50
C GLY A 318 3.96 14.48 6.96
N PHE A 319 3.39 15.24 6.02
CA PHE A 319 2.80 16.57 6.21
C PHE A 319 3.77 17.62 6.77
N LYS A 320 5.03 17.56 6.34
CA LYS A 320 6.06 18.56 6.63
C LYS A 320 6.45 19.32 5.35
N THR A 321 6.86 20.57 5.51
CA THR A 321 7.46 21.37 4.43
C THR A 321 8.92 20.95 4.21
N SER A 322 9.54 21.45 3.13
CA SER A 322 10.98 21.26 2.85
C SER A 322 11.90 21.77 3.96
N GLU A 323 11.40 22.68 4.80
CA GLU A 323 12.10 23.24 5.97
C GLU A 323 11.85 22.43 7.26
N GLY A 324 11.08 21.34 7.19
CA GLY A 324 10.78 20.48 8.34
C GLY A 324 9.59 20.93 9.20
N ASN A 325 9.01 22.09 8.90
CA ASN A 325 7.85 22.63 9.62
C ASN A 325 6.54 21.92 9.22
N PRO A 326 5.53 21.80 10.10
CA PRO A 326 4.22 21.32 9.71
C PRO A 326 3.59 22.15 8.58
N VAL A 327 2.92 21.50 7.64
CA VAL A 327 2.17 22.18 6.57
C VAL A 327 1.04 23.02 7.17
N LYS A 328 0.81 24.22 6.63
CA LYS A 328 -0.32 25.08 7.06
C LYS A 328 -1.66 24.38 6.78
N ASN A 329 -2.59 24.49 7.73
CA ASN A 329 -3.91 23.83 7.67
C ASN A 329 -3.84 22.30 7.54
N ARG A 330 -2.78 21.68 8.10
CA ARG A 330 -2.59 20.23 8.10
C ARG A 330 -3.84 19.48 8.56
N ASP A 331 -4.50 19.97 9.61
CA ASP A 331 -5.72 19.40 10.17
C ASP A 331 -6.82 19.22 9.11
N LEU A 332 -7.00 20.21 8.23
CA LEU A 332 -8.01 20.15 7.17
C LEU A 332 -7.53 19.33 5.98
N TRP A 333 -6.24 19.40 5.63
CA TRP A 333 -5.68 18.63 4.53
C TRP A 333 -5.64 17.12 4.78
N GLU A 334 -5.37 16.69 6.02
CA GLU A 334 -5.47 15.28 6.42
C GLU A 334 -6.90 14.76 6.26
N GLU A 335 -7.90 15.55 6.65
CA GLU A 335 -9.31 15.18 6.47
C GLU A 335 -9.75 15.18 5.01
N ILE A 336 -9.28 16.13 4.20
CA ILE A 336 -9.51 16.15 2.75
C ILE A 336 -8.90 14.91 2.07
N ASP A 337 -7.67 14.52 2.41
CA ASP A 337 -7.04 13.28 1.88
C ASP A 337 -7.89 12.05 2.23
N ARG A 338 -8.39 11.97 3.47
CA ARG A 338 -9.28 10.90 3.90
C ARG A 338 -10.56 10.87 3.06
N LEU A 339 -11.24 12.00 2.88
CA LEU A 339 -12.49 12.08 2.12
C LEU A 339 -12.27 11.83 0.61
N MET A 340 -11.19 12.35 0.03
CA MET A 340 -10.81 12.07 -1.36
C MET A 340 -10.34 10.62 -1.59
N SER A 341 -9.99 9.88 -0.53
CA SER A 341 -9.75 8.43 -0.63
C SER A 341 -11.04 7.62 -0.73
N ILE A 342 -12.17 8.18 -0.26
CA ILE A 342 -13.51 7.57 -0.30
C ILE A 342 -14.24 7.93 -1.60
N HIS A 343 -14.22 9.20 -2.00
CA HIS A 343 -14.91 9.69 -3.20
C HIS A 343 -13.97 9.87 -4.39
N LYS A 344 -14.49 9.76 -5.61
CA LYS A 344 -13.75 10.14 -6.83
C LYS A 344 -13.98 11.63 -7.08
N VAL A 345 -13.05 12.46 -6.62
CA VAL A 345 -13.15 13.92 -6.72
C VAL A 345 -12.35 14.44 -7.91
N THR A 346 -12.99 15.24 -8.76
CA THR A 346 -12.32 16.06 -9.77
C THR A 346 -12.61 17.53 -9.53
N PHE A 347 -11.70 18.41 -9.94
CA PHE A 347 -11.85 19.84 -9.76
C PHE A 347 -12.01 20.55 -11.11
N GLU A 348 -12.90 21.52 -11.15
CA GLU A 348 -13.02 22.47 -12.23
C GLU A 348 -12.82 23.88 -11.68
N LYS A 349 -11.81 24.58 -12.22
CA LYS A 349 -11.59 25.99 -11.89
C LYS A 349 -12.69 26.82 -12.53
N VAL A 350 -13.47 27.49 -11.71
CA VAL A 350 -14.36 28.57 -12.19
C VAL A 350 -13.65 29.91 -12.03
N LYS A 351 -13.99 30.85 -12.90
CA LYS A 351 -13.48 32.22 -12.75
C LYS A 351 -14.27 32.90 -11.64
N ALA A 352 -13.58 33.60 -10.74
CA ALA A 352 -14.23 34.43 -9.74
C ALA A 352 -15.17 35.42 -10.45
N HIS A 353 -16.41 35.53 -9.97
CA HIS A 353 -17.44 36.46 -10.48
C HIS A 353 -17.74 36.33 -12.00
N SER A 354 -17.75 35.11 -12.53
CA SER A 354 -17.89 34.87 -13.97
C SER A 354 -19.27 34.46 -14.44
N GLY A 355 -20.34 34.68 -13.66
CA GLY A 355 -21.71 34.34 -14.04
C GLY A 355 -22.09 32.86 -13.88
N VAL A 356 -21.27 32.05 -13.19
CA VAL A 356 -21.67 30.70 -12.79
C VAL A 356 -22.59 30.83 -11.58
N LEU A 357 -23.91 30.84 -11.83
CA LEU A 357 -24.96 31.11 -10.84
C LEU A 357 -24.78 30.38 -9.50
N LEU A 358 -24.42 29.09 -9.54
CA LEU A 358 -24.25 28.29 -8.33
C LEU A 358 -22.97 28.62 -7.56
N ASN A 359 -21.90 29.02 -8.24
CA ASN A 359 -20.68 29.48 -7.58
C ASN A 359 -20.91 30.85 -6.92
N GLU A 360 -21.57 31.77 -7.62
CA GLU A 360 -21.92 33.09 -7.06
C GLU A 360 -22.87 32.97 -5.86
N LYS A 361 -23.79 31.99 -5.90
CA LYS A 361 -24.65 31.66 -4.77
C LYS A 361 -23.84 31.12 -3.59
N ALA A 362 -22.84 30.26 -3.82
CA ALA A 362 -21.95 29.76 -2.77
C ALA A 362 -21.14 30.91 -2.14
N ASP A 363 -20.51 31.79 -2.93
CA ASP A 363 -19.79 32.99 -2.46
C ASP A 363 -20.67 33.87 -1.57
N SER A 364 -21.89 34.17 -2.04
CA SER A 364 -22.85 34.99 -1.31
C SER A 364 -23.23 34.37 0.05
N LEU A 365 -23.50 33.06 0.07
CA LEU A 365 -23.84 32.32 1.30
C LEU A 365 -22.67 32.28 2.28
N ALA A 366 -21.44 32.08 1.80
CA ALA A 366 -20.24 32.10 2.62
C ALA A 366 -20.03 33.47 3.27
N LYS A 367 -20.18 34.56 2.50
CA LYS A 367 -20.12 35.94 3.00
C LYS A 367 -21.23 36.25 4.01
N GLU A 368 -22.44 35.75 3.80
CA GLU A 368 -23.54 35.89 4.75
C GLU A 368 -23.23 35.20 6.08
N GLN A 369 -22.71 33.96 6.02
CA GLN A 369 -22.31 33.21 7.20
C GLN A 369 -21.21 33.93 8.00
N ALA A 370 -20.21 34.49 7.33
CA ALA A 370 -19.14 35.26 7.99
C ALA A 370 -19.70 36.48 8.76
N LYS A 371 -20.70 37.17 8.19
CA LYS A 371 -21.35 38.33 8.84
C LYS A 371 -22.17 37.97 10.09
N LYS A 372 -22.62 36.71 10.25
CA LYS A 372 -23.37 36.29 11.45
C LYS A 372 -22.56 36.44 12.74
N TRP A 373 -21.25 36.24 12.68
CA TRP A 373 -20.35 36.44 13.81
C TRP A 373 -19.95 37.90 14.01
N GLN A 374 -19.92 38.70 12.94
CA GLN A 374 -19.74 40.14 13.05
C GLN A 374 -20.84 40.83 13.89
N LYS A 375 -22.09 40.34 13.79
CA LYS A 375 -23.24 40.86 14.55
C LYS A 375 -23.31 40.40 16.01
N LYS A 376 -22.50 39.42 16.41
CA LYS A 376 -22.43 38.92 17.81
C LYS A 376 -21.31 39.59 18.63
N LEU A 377 -20.47 40.41 17.99
CA LEU A 377 -19.35 41.12 18.60
C LEU A 377 -19.72 42.56 19.04
N PHE A 378 -20.98 42.93 18.88
CA PHE A 378 -21.65 44.10 19.44
C PHE A 378 -22.87 43.60 20.21
#